data_AF-A0A622I3L4-F1
#
_entry.id   AF-A0A622I3L4-F1
#
_cell.length_a   1.000
_cell.length_b   1.000
_cell.length_c   1.000
_cell.angle_alpha   90.00
_cell.angle_beta   90.00
_cell.angle_gamma   90.00
#
_symmetry.space_group_name_H-M   'P 1'
#
loop_
_entity.id
_entity.type
_entity.pdbx_description
1 polymer ?
#
loop_
_entity_poly.entity_id
_entity_poly.type
_entity_poly.pdbx_seq_one_letter_code
_entity_poly.pdbx_strand_id
1 'polypeptide(L)'
;MMLPVEVNTREGELIFQSNAITDGVYKITLDEFRLLNLAISKISRHDKPEKRIRITTKEFVEVFNIKDKNVKNRLSAIADGLLGKTIDTYSFDQDSGKKTKRRRLWLSEVEYDIEGEENVFLEIVFSTEISDLLFQLKDNFTLFALRAISAFTSPHSFRIYAWLCKYRNMYNYRKGELITTDTISVYDFKVMLGLEKSYEEYKFLKQKVIERSINEINASTDISVVLNEYKASRKVIAISFSFVREDHPTLQSIKPKRRRLPARPRVKSGSNAEVEWAKKCIEIILEYENALKLYDKEARLPLPDLEKLVGYYELCGEDKKISERNCELKERKSKRK
;
A
#
# COMPACT_ATOMS: atom_id res chain seq x y z
N MET A 1 3.58 -13.05 22.87
CA MET A 1 2.61 -11.92 22.92
C MET A 1 1.32 -12.37 22.21
N MET A 2 0.15 -12.37 22.87
CA MET A 2 -1.10 -12.80 22.21
C MET A 2 -1.49 -11.82 21.10
N LEU A 3 -1.87 -12.34 19.92
CA LEU A 3 -2.54 -11.56 18.89
C LEU A 3 -3.70 -10.81 19.55
N PRO A 4 -3.87 -9.49 19.33
CA PRO A 4 -5.06 -8.82 19.78
C PRO A 4 -6.21 -9.42 18.98
N VAL A 5 -7.09 -10.13 19.69
CA VAL A 5 -8.30 -10.79 19.16
C VAL A 5 -7.99 -12.08 18.40
N GLU A 6 -8.77 -13.13 18.67
CA GLU A 6 -8.96 -14.24 17.73
C GLU A 6 -9.51 -13.66 16.43
N VAL A 7 -8.62 -13.18 15.56
CA VAL A 7 -9.03 -12.74 14.24
C VAL A 7 -9.41 -14.00 13.49
N ASN A 8 -10.71 -14.25 13.39
CA ASN A 8 -11.28 -15.31 12.57
C ASN A 8 -11.09 -14.90 11.10
N THR A 9 -9.84 -14.95 10.63
CA THR A 9 -9.42 -14.50 9.31
C THR A 9 -9.87 -15.50 8.28
N ARG A 10 -10.60 -15.06 7.25
CA ARG A 10 -10.77 -15.89 6.06
C ARG A 10 -9.44 -15.95 5.33
N GLU A 11 -9.16 -17.11 4.73
CA GLU A 11 -8.02 -17.30 3.85
C GLU A 11 -8.01 -16.21 2.77
N GLY A 12 -6.83 -15.62 2.50
CA GLY A 12 -6.71 -14.57 1.50
C GLY A 12 -6.97 -13.14 2.00
N GLU A 13 -7.28 -12.90 3.27
CA GLU A 13 -7.59 -11.55 3.76
C GLU A 13 -6.40 -10.83 4.40
N LEU A 14 -5.58 -11.55 5.19
CA LEU A 14 -4.45 -11.00 5.92
C LEU A 14 -3.14 -11.67 5.50
N ILE A 15 -2.04 -10.94 5.70
CA ILE A 15 -0.69 -11.41 5.42
C ILE A 15 0.10 -11.31 6.72
N PHE A 16 0.75 -12.42 7.07
CA PHE A 16 1.66 -12.53 8.19
C PHE A 16 3.05 -12.83 7.65
N GLN A 17 4.03 -12.03 8.06
CA GLN A 17 5.42 -12.27 7.70
C GLN A 17 6.35 -11.87 8.84
N SER A 18 7.50 -12.53 8.95
CA SER A 18 8.53 -12.13 9.91
C SER A 18 9.07 -10.72 9.62
N ASN A 19 9.58 -10.07 10.66
CA ASN A 19 10.30 -8.81 10.48
C ASN A 19 11.58 -8.99 9.64
N ALA A 20 12.17 -10.19 9.62
CA ALA A 20 13.30 -10.51 8.75
C ALA A 20 12.96 -10.43 7.26
N ILE A 21 11.75 -10.85 6.86
CA ILE A 21 11.25 -10.66 5.48
C ILE A 21 10.99 -9.18 5.21
N THR A 22 10.38 -8.48 6.18
CA THR A 22 10.08 -7.05 6.06
C THR A 22 11.35 -6.23 5.84
N ASP A 23 12.40 -6.50 6.62
CA ASP A 23 13.70 -5.82 6.54
C ASP A 23 14.62 -6.37 5.44
N GLY A 24 14.32 -7.56 4.91
CA GLY A 24 15.13 -8.21 3.89
C GLY A 24 15.16 -7.42 2.57
N VAL A 25 16.25 -7.52 1.83
CA VAL A 25 16.48 -6.79 0.58
C VAL A 25 16.20 -7.70 -0.61
N TYR A 26 15.32 -7.28 -1.51
CA TYR A 26 14.97 -8.02 -2.72
C TYR A 26 14.47 -7.07 -3.82
N LYS A 27 14.57 -7.51 -5.08
CA LYS A 27 14.09 -6.76 -6.25
C LYS A 27 13.14 -7.65 -7.04
N ILE A 28 11.85 -7.33 -6.95
CA ILE A 28 10.78 -8.01 -7.66
C ILE A 28 9.89 -6.99 -8.37
N THR A 29 9.26 -7.41 -9.45
CA THR A 29 8.30 -6.59 -10.21
C THR A 29 6.98 -6.45 -9.45
N LEU A 30 6.10 -5.56 -9.92
CA LEU A 30 4.78 -5.39 -9.30
C LEU A 30 3.95 -6.69 -9.37
N ASP A 31 4.02 -7.43 -10.48
CA ASP A 31 3.23 -8.64 -10.62
C ASP A 31 3.82 -9.84 -9.87
N GLU A 32 5.16 -9.96 -9.84
CA GLU A 32 5.85 -10.91 -8.95
C GLU A 32 5.50 -10.64 -7.49
N PHE A 33 5.46 -9.37 -7.11
CA PHE A 33 5.02 -8.93 -5.78
C PHE A 33 3.58 -9.32 -5.47
N ARG A 34 2.66 -9.12 -6.42
CA ARG A 34 1.26 -9.52 -6.29
C ARG A 34 1.12 -11.03 -6.10
N LEU A 35 1.82 -11.81 -6.92
CA LEU A 35 1.80 -13.27 -6.85
C LEU A 35 2.33 -13.75 -5.49
N LEU A 36 3.47 -13.21 -5.07
CA LEU A 36 4.09 -13.50 -3.78
C LEU A 36 3.12 -13.25 -2.62
N ASN A 37 2.46 -12.09 -2.58
CA ASN A 37 1.61 -11.73 -1.44
C ASN A 37 0.26 -12.44 -1.44
N LEU A 38 -0.26 -12.80 -2.61
CA LEU A 38 -1.42 -13.68 -2.72
C LEU A 38 -1.09 -15.10 -2.27
N ALA A 39 0.13 -15.59 -2.54
CA ALA A 39 0.59 -16.87 -2.01
C ALA A 39 0.69 -16.80 -0.47
N ILE A 40 1.32 -15.75 0.08
CA ILE A 40 1.47 -15.58 1.53
C ILE A 40 0.11 -15.44 2.24
N SER A 41 -0.91 -14.85 1.62
CA SER A 41 -2.23 -14.72 2.26
C SER A 41 -3.02 -16.03 2.39
N LYS A 42 -2.60 -17.09 1.67
CA LYS A 42 -3.19 -18.44 1.72
C LYS A 42 -2.52 -19.37 2.75
N ILE A 43 -1.56 -18.82 3.48
CA ILE A 43 -0.79 -19.53 4.48
C ILE A 43 -1.38 -19.30 5.86
N SER A 44 -1.34 -20.35 6.67
CA SER A 44 -1.63 -20.38 8.09
C SER A 44 -0.36 -20.69 8.88
N ARG A 45 -0.30 -20.19 10.12
CA ARG A 45 0.82 -20.42 11.05
C ARG A 45 1.09 -21.90 11.39
N HIS A 46 0.14 -22.79 11.10
CA HIS A 46 0.25 -24.23 11.37
C HIS A 46 0.59 -25.05 10.13
N ASP A 47 0.80 -24.40 8.98
CA ASP A 47 1.18 -25.07 7.76
C ASP A 47 2.62 -25.61 7.80
N LYS A 48 2.87 -26.63 6.99
CA LYS A 48 4.19 -27.24 6.83
C LYS A 48 4.98 -26.55 5.72
N PRO A 49 6.33 -26.55 5.77
CA PRO A 49 7.17 -25.95 4.74
C PRO A 49 6.87 -26.43 3.31
N GLU A 50 6.44 -27.68 3.13
CA GLU A 50 6.14 -28.27 1.83
C GLU A 50 4.72 -27.97 1.32
N LYS A 51 3.98 -27.07 1.97
CA LYS A 51 2.62 -26.73 1.54
C LYS A 51 2.63 -26.18 0.12
N ARG A 52 1.88 -26.86 -0.76
CA ARG A 52 1.56 -26.41 -2.11
C ARG A 52 0.43 -25.38 -2.05
N ILE A 53 0.68 -24.21 -2.60
CA ILE A 53 -0.28 -23.10 -2.60
C ILE A 53 -0.81 -22.90 -4.00
N ARG A 54 -2.08 -23.25 -4.19
CA ARG A 54 -2.76 -23.11 -5.48
C ARG A 54 -3.29 -21.69 -5.66
N ILE A 55 -2.93 -21.09 -6.78
CA ILE A 55 -3.42 -19.78 -7.23
C ILE A 55 -4.04 -19.94 -8.60
N THR A 56 -5.30 -19.53 -8.73
CA THR A 56 -5.98 -19.53 -10.03
C THR A 56 -5.82 -18.18 -10.73
N THR A 57 -5.83 -18.19 -12.07
CA THR A 57 -5.83 -16.94 -12.84
C THR A 57 -7.00 -16.03 -12.45
N LYS A 58 -8.19 -16.62 -12.23
CA LYS A 58 -9.40 -15.89 -11.84
C LYS A 58 -9.19 -15.13 -10.52
N GLU A 59 -8.68 -15.83 -9.50
CA GLU A 59 -8.39 -15.25 -8.21
C GLU A 59 -7.38 -14.10 -8.30
N PHE A 60 -6.28 -14.30 -9.04
CA PHE A 60 -5.27 -13.26 -9.25
C PHE A 60 -5.85 -12.00 -9.91
N VAL A 61 -6.70 -12.17 -10.93
CA VAL A 61 -7.38 -11.07 -11.61
C VAL A 61 -8.34 -10.34 -10.68
N GLU A 62 -9.14 -11.07 -9.91
CA GLU A 62 -10.15 -10.51 -9.00
C GLU A 62 -9.52 -9.71 -7.86
N VAL A 63 -8.51 -10.28 -7.18
CA VAL A 63 -7.84 -9.64 -6.02
C VAL A 63 -7.16 -8.33 -6.42
N PHE A 64 -6.49 -8.31 -7.57
CA PHE A 64 -5.71 -7.15 -8.03
C PHE A 64 -6.44 -6.28 -9.07
N ASN A 65 -7.72 -6.58 -9.35
CA ASN A 65 -8.58 -5.87 -10.30
C ASN A 65 -7.90 -5.66 -11.68
N ILE A 66 -7.28 -6.72 -12.20
CA ILE A 66 -6.52 -6.69 -13.45
C ILE A 66 -7.50 -6.80 -14.62
N LYS A 67 -7.49 -5.82 -15.53
CA LYS A 67 -8.38 -5.79 -16.71
C LYS A 67 -7.80 -6.46 -17.96
N ASP A 68 -6.57 -6.96 -17.86
CA ASP A 68 -5.84 -7.55 -18.98
C ASP A 68 -6.42 -8.93 -19.32
N LYS A 69 -6.64 -9.19 -20.61
CA LYS A 69 -7.18 -10.47 -21.10
C LYS A 69 -6.08 -11.53 -21.27
N ASN A 70 -4.81 -11.13 -21.33
CA ASN A 70 -3.65 -12.02 -21.51
C ASN A 70 -3.00 -12.45 -20.19
N VAL A 71 -3.71 -12.33 -19.06
CA VAL A 71 -3.15 -12.63 -17.72
C VAL A 71 -2.71 -14.08 -17.60
N LYS A 72 -3.39 -15.02 -18.26
CA LYS A 72 -3.00 -16.45 -18.27
C LYS A 72 -1.52 -16.64 -18.66
N ASN A 73 -1.14 -16.16 -19.84
CA ASN A 73 0.24 -16.28 -20.34
C ASN A 73 1.25 -15.50 -19.49
N ARG A 74 0.81 -14.41 -18.86
CA ARG A 74 1.67 -13.65 -17.97
C ARG A 74 1.87 -14.35 -16.63
N LEU A 75 0.89 -15.08 -16.12
CA LEU A 75 0.95 -15.66 -14.78
C LEU A 75 2.09 -16.68 -14.66
N SER A 76 2.27 -17.54 -15.66
CA SER A 76 3.42 -18.46 -15.71
C SER A 76 4.74 -17.71 -15.79
N ALA A 77 4.84 -16.70 -16.67
CA ALA A 77 6.06 -15.88 -16.78
C ALA A 77 6.38 -15.09 -15.51
N ILE A 78 5.36 -14.64 -14.77
CA ILE A 78 5.50 -13.99 -13.46
C ILE A 78 6.05 -14.99 -12.44
N ALA A 79 5.53 -16.22 -12.44
CA ALA A 79 5.98 -17.28 -11.52
C ALA A 79 7.41 -17.73 -11.82
N ASP A 80 7.77 -17.92 -13.10
CA ASP A 80 9.15 -18.19 -13.54
C ASP A 80 10.10 -17.06 -13.11
N GLY A 81 9.66 -15.81 -13.30
CA GLY A 81 10.38 -14.63 -12.86
C GLY A 81 10.67 -14.68 -11.35
N LEU A 82 9.65 -14.99 -10.54
CA LEU A 82 9.72 -15.08 -9.08
C LEU A 82 10.55 -16.27 -8.58
N LEU A 83 10.49 -17.42 -9.27
CA LEU A 83 11.29 -18.62 -8.96
C LEU A 83 12.80 -18.31 -9.00
N GLY A 84 13.22 -17.45 -9.93
CA GLY A 84 14.61 -16.97 -10.02
C GLY A 84 14.99 -15.85 -9.04
N LYS A 85 14.08 -15.39 -8.17
CA LYS A 85 14.34 -14.28 -7.24
C LYS A 85 14.83 -14.78 -5.89
N THR A 86 15.67 -13.94 -5.29
CA THR A 86 16.19 -14.16 -3.95
C THR A 86 15.83 -13.01 -3.02
N ILE A 87 15.88 -13.29 -1.72
CA ILE A 87 15.84 -12.33 -0.63
C ILE A 87 17.12 -12.42 0.20
N ASP A 88 17.72 -11.27 0.45
CA ASP A 88 18.87 -11.09 1.31
C ASP A 88 18.41 -10.61 2.69
N THR A 89 18.56 -11.46 3.71
CA THR A 89 18.30 -11.08 5.12
C THR A 89 19.62 -10.89 5.87
N TYR A 90 19.60 -10.05 6.89
CA TYR A 90 20.77 -9.78 7.73
C TYR A 90 20.47 -10.15 9.17
N SER A 91 21.41 -10.83 9.82
CA SER A 91 21.35 -11.13 11.25
C SER A 91 22.65 -10.71 11.92
N PHE A 92 22.53 -10.18 13.13
CA PHE A 92 23.67 -9.91 14.00
C PHE A 92 23.81 -11.05 14.99
N ASP A 93 25.01 -11.62 15.03
CA ASP A 93 25.39 -12.53 16.09
C ASP A 93 25.80 -11.70 17.31
N GLN A 94 25.10 -11.89 18.43
CA GLN A 94 25.32 -11.13 19.66
C GLN A 94 26.64 -11.51 20.34
N ASP A 95 27.11 -12.74 20.16
CA ASP A 95 28.31 -13.25 20.83
C ASP A 95 29.58 -12.87 20.05
N SER A 96 29.55 -12.98 18.71
CA SER A 96 30.70 -12.65 17.87
C SER A 96 30.73 -11.20 17.37
N GLY A 97 29.63 -10.47 17.53
CA GLY A 97 29.43 -9.12 16.97
C GLY A 97 29.41 -9.08 15.44
N LYS A 98 29.46 -10.23 14.76
CA LYS A 98 29.53 -10.32 13.30
C LYS A 98 28.15 -10.19 12.67
N LYS A 99 28.09 -9.41 11.59
CA LYS A 99 26.91 -9.30 10.73
C LYS A 99 26.95 -10.37 9.65
N THR A 100 26.00 -11.30 9.69
CA THR A 100 25.86 -12.35 8.68
C THR A 100 24.77 -11.99 7.68
N LYS A 101 25.09 -12.14 6.40
CA LYS A 101 24.14 -12.03 5.29
C LYS A 101 23.71 -13.43 4.85
N ARG A 102 22.41 -13.69 4.79
CA ARG A 102 21.83 -14.92 4.24
C ARG A 102 20.98 -14.63 3.03
N ARG A 103 21.32 -15.23 1.90
CA ARG A 103 20.59 -15.19 0.64
C ARG A 103 19.78 -16.46 0.48
N ARG A 104 18.49 -16.34 0.18
CA ARG A 104 17.57 -17.47 -0.02
C ARG A 104 16.74 -17.25 -1.28
N LEU A 105 16.38 -18.33 -1.97
CA LEU A 105 15.33 -18.28 -2.98
C LEU A 105 13.99 -18.05 -2.29
N TRP A 106 13.05 -17.41 -3.02
CA TRP A 106 11.68 -17.31 -2.54
C TRP A 106 10.94 -18.64 -2.66
N LEU A 107 11.01 -19.23 -3.85
CA LEU A 107 10.28 -20.43 -4.20
C LEU A 107 11.26 -21.58 -4.45
N SER A 108 10.90 -22.78 -4.02
CA SER A 108 11.63 -24.00 -4.39
C SER A 108 11.05 -24.68 -5.62
N GLU A 109 9.75 -24.51 -5.87
CA GLU A 109 9.02 -25.19 -6.94
C GLU A 109 7.84 -24.35 -7.42
N VAL A 110 7.56 -24.43 -8.73
CA VAL A 110 6.32 -23.96 -9.35
C VAL A 110 5.81 -25.06 -10.27
N GLU A 111 4.55 -25.43 -10.13
CA GLU A 111 3.82 -26.33 -11.01
C GLU A 111 2.78 -25.56 -11.81
N TYR A 112 2.62 -25.91 -13.09
CA TYR A 112 1.72 -25.23 -14.01
C TYR A 112 0.64 -26.19 -14.52
N ASP A 113 -0.59 -25.69 -14.63
CA ASP A 113 -1.61 -26.34 -15.43
C ASP A 113 -1.30 -26.15 -16.93
N ILE A 114 -1.08 -27.27 -17.63
CA ILE A 114 -0.75 -27.30 -19.06
C ILE A 114 -1.92 -27.79 -19.94
N GLU A 115 -3.04 -28.21 -19.34
CA GLU A 115 -4.19 -28.81 -20.06
C GLU A 115 -5.47 -27.98 -19.91
N GLY A 116 -5.59 -27.15 -18.87
CA GLY A 116 -6.79 -26.37 -18.59
C GLY A 116 -7.03 -25.19 -19.54
N GLU A 117 -8.01 -25.31 -20.44
CA GLU A 117 -8.37 -24.23 -21.37
C GLU A 117 -9.00 -23.01 -20.65
N GLU A 118 -9.84 -23.24 -19.62
CA GLU A 118 -10.61 -22.18 -18.96
C GLU A 118 -10.04 -21.73 -17.60
N ASN A 119 -9.55 -22.65 -16.76
CA ASN A 119 -9.12 -22.38 -15.38
C ASN A 119 -7.65 -22.73 -15.11
N VAL A 120 -6.74 -22.07 -15.84
CA VAL A 120 -5.29 -22.18 -15.60
C VAL A 120 -4.98 -21.79 -14.15
N PHE A 121 -4.41 -22.74 -13.42
CA PHE A 121 -3.85 -22.55 -12.08
C PHE A 121 -2.34 -22.79 -12.10
N LEU A 122 -1.70 -22.31 -11.05
CA LEU A 122 -0.34 -22.71 -10.69
C LEU A 122 -0.31 -23.12 -9.23
N GLU A 123 0.63 -23.98 -8.89
CA GLU A 123 0.96 -24.30 -7.50
C GLU A 123 2.37 -23.84 -7.19
N ILE A 124 2.54 -23.15 -6.06
CA ILE A 124 3.82 -22.64 -5.60
C ILE A 124 4.19 -23.34 -4.31
N VAL A 125 5.48 -23.67 -4.17
CA VAL A 125 6.08 -24.09 -2.91
C VAL A 125 7.17 -23.07 -2.53
N PHE A 126 7.04 -22.51 -1.32
CA PHE A 126 8.07 -21.65 -0.74
C PHE A 126 9.30 -22.48 -0.36
N SER A 127 10.49 -21.91 -0.52
CA SER A 127 11.71 -22.57 -0.02
C SER A 127 11.60 -22.79 1.50
N THR A 128 12.11 -23.91 2.00
CA THR A 128 11.97 -24.31 3.41
C THR A 128 12.36 -23.20 4.39
N GLU A 129 13.46 -22.50 4.12
CA GLU A 129 13.96 -21.44 4.98
C GLU A 129 13.12 -20.15 4.90
N ILE A 130 12.34 -19.94 3.84
CA ILE A 130 11.35 -18.87 3.73
C ILE A 130 10.06 -19.26 4.43
N SER A 131 9.62 -20.50 4.28
CA SER A 131 8.47 -21.06 4.99
C SER A 131 8.59 -20.87 6.50
N ASP A 132 9.77 -21.10 7.08
CA ASP A 132 10.03 -20.84 8.51
C ASP A 132 9.82 -19.36 8.91
N LEU A 133 10.14 -18.44 8.00
CA LEU A 133 9.98 -17.00 8.17
C LEU A 133 8.56 -16.49 7.88
N LEU A 134 7.67 -17.37 7.41
CA LEU A 134 6.26 -17.09 7.13
C LEU A 134 5.31 -17.78 8.14
N PHE A 135 5.59 -19.03 8.53
CA PHE A 135 4.62 -19.90 9.23
C PHE A 135 4.88 -19.92 10.74
N GLN A 136 6.13 -20.06 11.16
CA GLN A 136 6.52 -20.31 12.55
C GLN A 136 6.79 -19.03 13.34
N LEU A 137 5.91 -18.04 13.18
CA LEU A 137 6.06 -16.73 13.78
C LEU A 137 5.71 -16.77 15.27
N LYS A 138 6.72 -16.81 16.15
CA LYS A 138 6.55 -16.73 17.61
C LYS A 138 6.39 -15.28 18.08
N ASP A 139 7.42 -14.47 17.87
CA ASP A 139 7.50 -13.05 18.22
C ASP A 139 8.16 -12.28 17.06
N ASN A 140 7.89 -10.97 16.92
CA ASN A 140 8.43 -10.09 15.85
C ASN A 140 7.93 -10.39 14.42
N PHE A 141 6.62 -10.29 14.23
CA PHE A 141 5.98 -10.34 12.92
C PHE A 141 5.32 -9.01 12.56
N THR A 142 5.11 -8.85 11.25
CA THR A 142 4.37 -7.75 10.66
C THR A 142 3.06 -8.28 10.09
N LEU A 143 1.97 -7.54 10.31
CA LEU A 143 0.61 -7.90 9.87
C LEU A 143 -0.01 -6.75 9.10
N PHE A 144 -0.59 -7.06 7.95
CA PHE A 144 -1.38 -6.14 7.14
C PHE A 144 -2.43 -6.88 6.29
N ALA A 145 -3.43 -6.14 5.80
CA ALA A 145 -4.48 -6.71 4.96
C ALA A 145 -4.04 -6.82 3.49
N LEU A 146 -4.32 -7.96 2.84
CA LEU A 146 -4.06 -8.16 1.41
C LEU A 146 -4.80 -7.09 0.58
N ARG A 147 -6.03 -6.75 0.99
CA ARG A 147 -6.85 -5.75 0.34
C ARG A 147 -6.24 -4.34 0.34
N ALA A 148 -5.47 -4.00 1.38
CA ALA A 148 -4.79 -2.71 1.44
C ALA A 148 -3.67 -2.65 0.39
N ILE A 149 -2.88 -3.72 0.29
CA ILE A 149 -1.72 -3.78 -0.62
C ILE A 149 -2.10 -4.08 -2.07
N SER A 150 -3.26 -4.68 -2.33
CA SER A 150 -3.72 -4.98 -3.69
C SER A 150 -4.02 -3.72 -4.50
N ALA A 151 -4.27 -2.60 -3.83
CA ALA A 151 -4.47 -1.29 -4.43
C ALA A 151 -3.16 -0.56 -4.79
N PHE A 152 -2.00 -1.06 -4.36
CA PHE A 152 -0.71 -0.44 -4.67
C PHE A 152 -0.32 -0.64 -6.13
N THR A 153 0.32 0.40 -6.70
CA THR A 153 0.82 0.39 -8.08
C THR A 153 2.34 0.37 -8.16
N SER A 154 3.01 0.33 -7.01
CA SER A 154 4.46 0.28 -6.89
C SER A 154 4.86 -0.71 -5.79
N PRO A 155 5.82 -1.62 -6.07
CA PRO A 155 6.35 -2.49 -5.03
C PRO A 155 7.02 -1.69 -3.89
N HIS A 156 7.51 -0.48 -4.17
CA HIS A 156 8.07 0.39 -3.13
C HIS A 156 7.02 0.89 -2.13
N SER A 157 5.77 1.12 -2.58
CA SER A 157 4.67 1.49 -1.68
C SER A 157 4.42 0.40 -0.65
N PHE A 158 4.44 -0.86 -1.09
CA PHE A 158 4.38 -1.98 -0.17
C PHE A 158 5.56 -2.04 0.78
N ARG A 159 6.79 -1.94 0.27
CA ARG A 159 8.00 -2.04 1.11
C ARG A 159 7.96 -1.02 2.24
N ILE A 160 7.58 0.22 1.92
CA ILE A 160 7.42 1.29 2.92
C ILE A 160 6.26 0.97 3.87
N TYR A 161 5.09 0.56 3.35
CA TYR A 161 3.94 0.20 4.19
C TYR A 161 4.23 -0.94 5.17
N ALA A 162 4.82 -2.05 4.70
CA ALA A 162 5.20 -3.17 5.53
C ALA A 162 6.20 -2.75 6.61
N TRP A 163 7.18 -1.90 6.25
CA TRP A 163 8.12 -1.34 7.22
C TRP A 163 7.41 -0.47 8.27
N LEU A 164 6.43 0.36 7.89
CA LEU A 164 5.61 1.12 8.85
C LEU A 164 4.77 0.20 9.76
N CYS A 165 4.14 -0.83 9.19
CA CYS A 165 3.37 -1.82 9.94
C CYS A 165 4.21 -2.55 10.98
N LYS A 166 5.51 -2.76 10.72
CA LYS A 166 6.45 -3.31 11.70
C LYS A 166 6.52 -2.47 12.98
N TYR A 167 6.55 -1.14 12.85
CA TYR A 167 6.57 -0.21 13.99
C TYR A 167 5.22 -0.11 14.70
N ARG A 168 4.12 -0.53 14.06
CA ARG A 168 2.76 -0.43 14.61
C ARG A 168 2.62 -1.09 15.99
N ASN A 169 3.31 -2.20 16.20
CA ASN A 169 3.20 -3.00 17.42
C ASN A 169 4.33 -2.70 18.43
N MET A 170 5.21 -1.74 18.15
CA MET A 170 6.36 -1.43 19.01
C MET A 170 6.05 -0.22 19.90
N TYR A 171 5.77 -0.47 21.18
CA TYR A 171 5.33 0.56 22.13
C TYR A 171 6.32 1.73 22.28
N ASN A 172 7.63 1.47 22.20
CA ASN A 172 8.68 2.47 22.39
C ASN A 172 8.69 3.57 21.31
N TYR A 173 8.01 3.36 20.18
CA TYR A 173 7.94 4.32 19.07
C TYR A 173 6.64 5.13 19.07
N ARG A 174 5.80 4.93 20.10
CA ARG A 174 4.48 5.55 20.20
C ARG A 174 4.50 6.67 21.23
N LYS A 175 3.95 7.82 20.85
CA LYS A 175 3.64 8.97 21.73
C LYS A 175 2.18 9.34 21.56
N GLY A 176 1.31 8.82 22.45
CA GLY A 176 -0.14 8.89 22.27
C GLY A 176 -0.57 8.02 21.08
N GLU A 177 -1.30 8.58 20.13
CA GLU A 177 -1.71 7.89 18.88
C GLU A 177 -0.62 7.95 17.79
N LEU A 178 0.30 8.90 17.90
CA LEU A 178 1.37 9.12 16.92
C LEU A 178 2.46 8.07 17.08
N ILE A 179 2.83 7.43 15.98
CA ILE A 179 3.97 6.51 15.88
C ILE A 179 5.02 7.16 14.98
N THR A 180 6.28 7.17 15.43
CA THR A 180 7.41 7.70 14.64
C THR A 180 8.47 6.63 14.50
N THR A 181 8.87 6.35 13.26
CA THR A 181 9.91 5.36 12.98
C THR A 181 11.29 5.86 13.41
N ASP A 182 12.25 4.95 13.49
CA ASP A 182 13.66 5.34 13.55
C ASP A 182 14.04 6.25 12.38
N THR A 183 15.07 7.06 12.63
CA THR A 183 15.73 7.81 11.58
C THR A 183 16.57 6.86 10.75
N ILE A 184 16.34 6.84 9.44
CA ILE A 184 17.09 6.05 8.47
C ILE A 184 17.84 6.98 7.52
N SER A 185 19.11 6.67 7.25
CA SER A 185 19.88 7.43 6.26
C SER A 185 19.25 7.30 4.87
N VAL A 186 19.38 8.32 4.03
CA VAL A 186 18.88 8.25 2.64
C VAL A 186 19.52 7.08 1.88
N TYR A 187 20.77 6.75 2.19
CA TYR A 187 21.46 5.61 1.60
C TYR A 187 20.85 4.27 2.04
N ASP A 188 20.68 4.06 3.33
CA ASP A 188 20.12 2.80 3.86
C ASP A 188 18.67 2.61 3.43
N PHE A 189 17.90 3.69 3.32
CA PHE A 189 16.55 3.63 2.77
C PHE A 189 16.55 3.18 1.31
N LYS A 190 17.50 3.65 0.49
CA LYS A 190 17.68 3.16 -0.88
C LYS A 190 18.09 1.69 -0.91
N VAL A 191 18.99 1.25 -0.02
CA VAL A 191 19.37 -0.18 0.10
C VAL A 191 18.16 -1.04 0.44
N MET A 192 17.37 -0.62 1.44
CA MET A 192 16.14 -1.31 1.83
C MET A 192 15.18 -1.46 0.64
N LEU A 193 15.07 -0.46 -0.23
CA LEU A 193 14.20 -0.51 -1.42
C LEU A 193 14.85 -1.15 -2.65
N GLY A 194 16.12 -1.55 -2.59
CA GLY A 194 16.87 -2.05 -3.75
C GLY A 194 17.13 -0.97 -4.82
N LEU A 195 17.30 0.28 -4.41
CA LEU A 195 17.46 1.47 -5.24
C LEU A 195 18.85 2.11 -5.12
N GLU A 196 19.86 1.37 -4.67
CA GLU A 196 21.21 1.89 -4.35
C GLU A 196 21.80 2.70 -5.51
N LYS A 197 21.66 2.16 -6.73
CA LYS A 197 22.18 2.73 -7.99
C LYS A 197 21.22 3.68 -8.69
N SER A 198 20.05 3.96 -8.11
CA SER A 198 19.01 4.79 -8.73
C SER A 198 18.78 6.07 -7.93
N TYR A 199 18.29 7.14 -8.56
CA TYR A 199 17.98 8.41 -7.88
C TYR A 199 19.18 8.97 -7.10
N GLU A 200 20.17 9.47 -7.83
CA GLU A 200 21.35 10.12 -7.25
C GLU A 200 20.96 11.37 -6.44
N GLU A 201 20.10 12.21 -7.01
CA GLU A 201 19.54 13.36 -6.30
C GLU A 201 18.32 12.97 -5.46
N TYR A 202 18.32 13.38 -4.19
CA TYR A 202 17.22 13.14 -3.25
C TYR A 202 15.86 13.65 -3.76
N LYS A 203 15.84 14.77 -4.50
CA LYS A 203 14.60 15.34 -5.06
C LYS A 203 13.84 14.33 -5.92
N PHE A 204 14.55 13.51 -6.70
CA PHE A 204 13.93 12.50 -7.56
C PHE A 204 13.49 11.28 -6.77
N LEU A 205 14.26 10.86 -5.76
CA LEU A 205 13.85 9.80 -4.84
C LEU A 205 12.55 10.20 -4.12
N LYS A 206 12.51 11.43 -3.60
CA LYS A 206 11.34 12.00 -2.93
C LYS A 206 10.12 11.99 -3.84
N GLN A 207 10.22 12.63 -5.01
CA GLN A 207 9.08 12.79 -5.92
C GLN A 207 8.59 11.46 -6.51
N LYS A 208 9.50 10.61 -6.99
CA LYS A 208 9.15 9.41 -7.78
C LYS A 208 8.87 8.19 -6.92
N VAL A 209 9.39 8.14 -5.69
CA VAL A 209 9.27 6.99 -4.79
C VAL A 209 8.54 7.37 -3.51
N ILE A 210 9.12 8.24 -2.69
CA ILE A 210 8.61 8.48 -1.32
C ILE A 210 7.21 9.09 -1.33
N GLU A 211 7.02 10.23 -2.02
CA GLU A 211 5.74 10.94 -2.06
C GLU A 211 4.67 10.11 -2.78
N ARG A 212 5.04 9.42 -3.87
CA ARG A 212 4.13 8.50 -4.56
C ARG A 212 3.66 7.39 -3.61
N SER A 213 4.58 6.78 -2.86
CA SER A 213 4.26 5.72 -1.92
C SER A 213 3.43 6.21 -0.73
N ILE A 214 3.76 7.35 -0.15
CA ILE A 214 2.94 7.97 0.92
C ILE A 214 1.53 8.24 0.42
N ASN A 215 1.38 8.79 -0.79
CA ASN A 215 0.07 9.06 -1.37
C ASN A 215 -0.73 7.76 -1.60
N GLU A 216 -0.10 6.69 -2.06
CA GLU A 216 -0.75 5.39 -2.20
C GLU A 216 -1.19 4.83 -0.84
N ILE A 217 -0.30 4.85 0.16
CA ILE A 217 -0.56 4.36 1.53
C ILE A 217 -1.74 5.11 2.16
N ASN A 218 -1.67 6.45 2.18
CA ASN A 218 -2.71 7.30 2.78
C ASN A 218 -4.07 7.18 2.07
N ALA A 219 -4.08 6.69 0.82
CA ALA A 219 -5.29 6.53 0.02
C ALA A 219 -5.87 5.11 0.05
N SER A 220 -5.16 4.11 0.57
CA SER A 220 -5.60 2.71 0.48
C SER A 220 -5.39 1.86 1.72
N THR A 221 -4.85 2.43 2.79
CA THR A 221 -4.56 1.73 4.04
C THR A 221 -5.26 2.40 5.23
N ASP A 222 -5.20 1.74 6.38
CA ASP A 222 -5.73 2.21 7.67
C ASP A 222 -4.80 3.19 8.40
N ILE A 223 -3.76 3.70 7.72
CA ILE A 223 -2.81 4.64 8.30
C ILE A 223 -2.67 5.91 7.47
N SER A 224 -2.47 7.02 8.18
CA SER A 224 -2.12 8.31 7.61
C SER A 224 -0.67 8.65 7.97
N VAL A 225 0.17 8.80 6.95
CA VAL A 225 1.63 8.89 7.03
C VAL A 225 2.12 10.24 6.53
N VAL A 226 3.13 10.77 7.22
CA VAL A 226 3.90 11.96 6.81
C VAL A 226 5.40 11.69 6.84
N LEU A 227 6.13 12.36 5.97
CA LEU A 227 7.59 12.31 5.88
C LEU A 227 8.22 13.40 6.75
N ASN A 228 9.21 13.03 7.57
CA ASN A 228 10.07 13.96 8.27
C ASN A 228 11.47 13.90 7.65
N GLU A 229 12.07 15.06 7.37
CA GLU A 229 13.37 15.17 6.70
C GLU A 229 14.40 15.82 7.62
N TYR A 230 15.58 15.18 7.75
CA TYR A 230 16.70 15.70 8.53
C TYR A 230 17.82 16.16 7.61
N LYS A 231 18.22 17.43 7.76
CA LYS A 231 19.18 18.10 6.87
C LYS A 231 20.50 18.35 7.58
N ALA A 232 21.60 18.14 6.86
CA ALA A 232 22.89 18.71 7.18
C ALA A 232 23.15 19.85 6.19
N SER A 233 23.13 21.10 6.69
CA SER A 233 23.10 22.29 5.84
C SER A 233 21.92 22.23 4.85
N ARG A 234 22.16 22.24 3.54
CA ARG A 234 21.12 22.19 2.50
C ARG A 234 20.72 20.77 2.07
N LYS A 235 21.48 19.74 2.46
CA LYS A 235 21.30 18.36 1.98
C LYS A 235 20.50 17.54 2.99
N VAL A 236 19.46 16.84 2.52
CA VAL A 236 18.75 15.83 3.33
C VAL A 236 19.65 14.61 3.47
N ILE A 237 20.02 14.25 4.69
CA ILE A 237 20.90 13.12 5.00
C ILE A 237 20.14 11.90 5.50
N ALA A 238 18.99 12.13 6.14
CA ALA A 238 18.17 11.08 6.73
C ALA A 238 16.70 11.47 6.72
N ILE A 239 15.84 10.47 6.85
CA ILE A 239 14.40 10.61 6.90
C ILE A 239 13.82 9.76 8.03
N SER A 240 12.62 10.09 8.48
CA SER A 240 11.77 9.22 9.28
C SER A 240 10.32 9.41 8.85
N PHE A 241 9.43 8.53 9.27
CA PHE A 241 8.01 8.64 9.00
C PHE A 241 7.26 8.76 10.31
N SER A 242 6.27 9.64 10.34
CA SER A 242 5.29 9.69 11.42
C SER A 242 3.94 9.27 10.88
N PHE A 243 3.22 8.45 11.62
CA PHE A 243 1.90 8.00 11.19
C PHE A 243 0.95 7.79 12.36
N VAL A 244 -0.34 7.88 12.06
CA VAL A 244 -1.44 7.56 12.96
C VAL A 244 -2.30 6.48 12.33
N ARG A 245 -2.94 5.67 13.17
CA ARG A 245 -3.95 4.72 12.73
C ARG A 245 -5.28 5.46 12.64
N GLU A 246 -5.99 5.26 11.54
CA GLU A 246 -7.37 5.72 11.41
C GLU A 246 -8.25 4.74 12.20
N ASP A 247 -9.02 5.23 13.17
CA ASP A 247 -9.83 4.40 14.08
C ASP A 247 -10.95 3.70 13.31
N HIS A 248 -10.64 2.50 12.82
CA HIS A 248 -11.63 1.61 12.21
C HIS A 248 -11.68 0.26 12.92
N PRO A 249 -12.90 -0.28 13.12
CA PRO A 249 -13.11 -1.56 13.80
C PRO A 249 -12.51 -2.74 13.03
N THR A 250 -12.17 -2.60 11.74
CA THR A 250 -11.58 -3.67 10.93
C THR A 250 -10.39 -3.18 10.10
N LEU A 251 -9.34 -4.01 9.99
CA LEU A 251 -8.18 -3.77 9.10
C LEU A 251 -8.56 -3.81 7.59
N GLN A 252 -9.85 -3.95 7.26
CA GLN A 252 -10.35 -4.26 5.92
C GLN A 252 -11.06 -3.07 5.25
N SER A 253 -11.38 -2.01 5.99
CA SER A 253 -12.04 -0.83 5.43
C SER A 253 -11.05 -0.02 4.59
N ILE A 254 -11.31 0.08 3.28
CA ILE A 254 -10.51 0.95 2.39
C ILE A 254 -11.08 2.37 2.48
N LYS A 255 -10.20 3.35 2.67
CA LYS A 255 -10.54 4.76 2.48
C LYS A 255 -11.17 4.96 1.10
N PRO A 256 -12.35 5.59 1.00
CA PRO A 256 -13.00 5.80 -0.28
C PRO A 256 -12.08 6.61 -1.19
N LYS A 257 -12.04 6.24 -2.48
CA LYS A 257 -11.33 6.99 -3.51
C LYS A 257 -12.34 7.72 -4.38
N ARG A 258 -12.13 9.02 -4.54
CA ARG A 258 -12.93 9.82 -5.47
C ARG A 258 -12.71 9.32 -6.90
N ARG A 259 -13.80 9.10 -7.63
CA ARG A 259 -13.74 8.76 -9.07
C ARG A 259 -13.08 9.90 -9.85
N ARG A 260 -12.48 9.56 -11.00
CA ARG A 260 -11.91 10.56 -11.90
C ARG A 260 -13.04 11.45 -12.44
N LEU A 261 -12.88 12.76 -12.31
CA LEU A 261 -13.83 13.70 -12.89
C LEU A 261 -13.80 13.63 -14.42
N PRO A 262 -14.96 13.75 -15.10
CA PRO A 262 -15.01 13.80 -16.55
C PRO A 262 -14.27 15.04 -17.07
N ALA A 263 -13.63 14.91 -18.23
CA ALA A 263 -12.97 16.04 -18.88
C ALA A 263 -14.00 17.12 -19.24
N ARG A 264 -13.63 18.39 -19.06
CA ARG A 264 -14.49 19.52 -19.44
C ARG A 264 -14.72 19.50 -20.96
N PRO A 265 -15.98 19.57 -21.43
CA PRO A 265 -16.28 19.61 -22.85
C PRO A 265 -15.77 20.92 -23.49
N ARG A 266 -15.42 20.88 -24.79
CA ARG A 266 -14.99 22.07 -25.55
C ARG A 266 -16.22 22.90 -25.96
N VAL A 267 -16.78 23.64 -25.00
CA VAL A 267 -18.01 24.44 -25.18
C VAL A 267 -17.81 25.86 -24.67
N LYS A 268 -18.70 26.78 -25.07
CA LYS A 268 -18.70 28.17 -24.58
C LYS A 268 -18.99 28.19 -23.08
N SER A 269 -18.37 29.14 -22.39
CA SER A 269 -18.61 29.39 -20.97
C SER A 269 -20.08 29.74 -20.73
N GLY A 270 -20.71 29.15 -19.72
CA GLY A 270 -22.12 29.33 -19.38
C GLY A 270 -23.11 28.57 -20.29
N SER A 271 -22.62 27.72 -21.19
CA SER A 271 -23.51 26.91 -22.04
C SER A 271 -24.19 25.79 -21.24
N ASN A 272 -25.38 25.37 -21.66
CA ASN A 272 -26.13 24.29 -21.00
C ASN A 272 -25.29 22.99 -20.90
N ALA A 273 -24.52 22.68 -21.93
CA ALA A 273 -23.61 21.53 -21.94
C ALA A 273 -22.49 21.63 -20.88
N GLU A 274 -22.02 22.84 -20.56
CA GLU A 274 -21.06 23.06 -19.47
C GLU A 274 -21.71 22.87 -18.11
N VAL A 275 -22.93 23.38 -17.93
CA VAL A 275 -23.71 23.21 -16.69
C VAL A 275 -23.97 21.72 -16.44
N GLU A 276 -24.34 20.97 -17.47
CA GLU A 276 -24.57 19.53 -17.36
C GLU A 276 -23.30 18.75 -16.99
N TRP A 277 -22.14 19.14 -17.55
CA TRP A 277 -20.84 18.60 -17.13
C TRP A 277 -20.51 18.94 -15.67
N ALA A 278 -20.78 20.17 -15.23
CA ALA A 278 -20.56 20.59 -13.85
C ALA A 278 -21.44 19.78 -12.88
N LYS A 279 -22.71 19.54 -13.22
CA LYS A 279 -23.62 18.66 -12.45
C LYS A 279 -23.07 17.24 -12.29
N LYS A 280 -22.55 16.63 -13.36
CA LYS A 280 -21.89 15.30 -13.28
C LYS A 280 -20.66 15.33 -12.37
N CYS A 281 -19.88 16.42 -12.40
CA CYS A 281 -18.74 16.58 -11.49
C CYS A 281 -19.17 16.75 -10.02
N ILE A 282 -20.23 17.51 -9.77
CA ILE A 282 -20.83 17.70 -8.44
C ILE A 282 -21.29 16.35 -7.88
N GLU A 283 -22.04 15.58 -8.67
CA GLU A 283 -22.52 14.25 -8.29
C GLU A 283 -21.37 13.35 -7.83
N ILE A 284 -20.29 13.26 -8.61
CA ILE A 284 -19.10 12.47 -8.26
C ILE A 284 -18.45 12.96 -6.95
N ILE A 285 -18.39 14.27 -6.70
CA ILE A 285 -17.80 14.82 -5.48
C ILE A 285 -18.70 14.54 -4.26
N LEU A 286 -20.02 14.64 -4.42
CA LEU A 286 -20.98 14.37 -3.34
C LEU A 286 -21.07 12.88 -3.02
N GLU A 287 -21.04 12.00 -4.02
CA GLU A 287 -20.87 10.55 -3.82
C GLU A 287 -19.64 10.26 -2.97
N TYR A 288 -18.52 10.94 -3.28
CA TYR A 288 -17.28 10.80 -2.54
C TYR A 288 -17.36 11.35 -1.12
N GLU A 289 -17.97 12.52 -0.92
CA GLU A 289 -18.19 13.09 0.42
C GLU A 289 -19.07 12.17 1.29
N ASN A 290 -20.12 11.59 0.70
CA ASN A 290 -20.98 10.63 1.39
C ASN A 290 -20.21 9.36 1.75
N ALA A 291 -19.41 8.82 0.83
CA ALA A 291 -18.56 7.67 1.11
C ALA A 291 -17.54 7.97 2.22
N LEU A 292 -16.97 9.18 2.26
CA LEU A 292 -16.09 9.64 3.34
C LEU A 292 -16.82 9.65 4.68
N LYS A 293 -18.03 10.22 4.75
CA LYS A 293 -18.83 10.26 5.98
C LYS A 293 -19.30 8.89 6.47
N LEU A 294 -19.54 7.96 5.54
CA LEU A 294 -19.82 6.56 5.86
C LEU A 294 -18.59 5.83 6.40
N TYR A 295 -17.40 6.19 5.89
CA TYR A 295 -16.13 5.65 6.36
C TYR A 295 -15.78 6.20 7.75
N ASP A 296 -15.78 7.52 7.93
CA ASP A 296 -15.56 8.22 9.18
C ASP A 296 -16.52 9.41 9.28
N LYS A 297 -17.32 9.45 10.34
CA LYS A 297 -18.35 10.48 10.56
C LYS A 297 -17.77 11.89 10.63
N GLU A 298 -16.53 12.03 11.08
CA GLU A 298 -15.84 13.32 11.16
C GLU A 298 -15.10 13.69 9.87
N ALA A 299 -15.02 12.78 8.91
CA ALA A 299 -14.31 13.00 7.66
C ALA A 299 -14.94 14.13 6.84
N ARG A 300 -14.07 15.00 6.32
CA ARG A 300 -14.44 16.14 5.47
C ARG A 300 -13.81 16.02 4.10
N LEU A 301 -14.45 16.63 3.11
CA LEU A 301 -13.94 16.68 1.73
C LEU A 301 -12.53 17.33 1.71
N PRO A 302 -11.55 16.82 0.94
CA PRO A 302 -10.25 17.47 0.79
C PRO A 302 -10.38 18.91 0.28
N LEU A 303 -9.53 19.83 0.76
CA LEU A 303 -9.58 21.25 0.36
C LEU A 303 -9.61 21.47 -1.17
N PRO A 304 -8.78 20.79 -1.99
CA PRO A 304 -8.83 20.97 -3.44
C PRO A 304 -10.14 20.52 -4.09
N ASP A 305 -10.80 19.52 -3.51
CA ASP A 305 -12.10 19.06 -4.02
C ASP A 305 -13.24 19.96 -3.54
N LEU A 306 -13.13 20.53 -2.35
CA LEU A 306 -14.05 21.57 -1.85
C LEU A 306 -13.97 22.84 -2.69
N GLU A 307 -12.77 23.28 -3.08
CA GLU A 307 -12.56 24.40 -4.01
C GLU A 307 -13.17 24.13 -5.38
N LYS A 308 -13.00 22.92 -5.93
CA LYS A 308 -13.65 22.53 -7.20
C LYS A 308 -15.16 22.51 -7.09
N LEU A 309 -15.69 21.99 -5.98
CA LEU A 309 -17.12 21.92 -5.74
C LEU A 309 -17.77 23.30 -5.76
N VAL A 310 -17.15 24.30 -5.12
CA VAL A 310 -17.59 25.70 -5.18
C VAL A 310 -17.61 26.20 -6.63
N GLY A 311 -16.54 25.99 -7.39
CA GLY A 311 -16.49 26.40 -8.80
C GLY A 311 -17.56 25.72 -9.68
N TYR A 312 -17.94 24.48 -9.39
CA TYR A 312 -19.05 23.83 -10.10
C TYR A 312 -20.42 24.39 -9.71
N TYR A 313 -20.63 24.74 -8.44
CA TYR A 313 -21.86 25.41 -8.01
C TYR A 313 -22.01 26.80 -8.60
N GLU A 314 -20.92 27.56 -8.77
CA GLU A 314 -20.91 28.84 -9.50
C GLU A 314 -21.39 28.67 -10.94
N LEU A 315 -20.93 27.63 -11.65
CA LEU A 315 -21.40 27.33 -13.00
C LEU A 315 -22.89 26.94 -13.06
N CYS A 316 -23.42 26.38 -11.98
CA CYS A 316 -24.82 25.96 -11.88
C CYS A 316 -25.75 27.03 -11.29
N GLY A 317 -25.23 28.16 -10.80
CA GLY A 317 -26.02 29.22 -10.16
C GLY A 317 -26.60 28.84 -8.79
N GLU A 318 -25.92 27.98 -8.02
CA GLU A 318 -26.42 27.51 -6.70
C GLU A 318 -25.91 28.37 -5.53
N ASP A 319 -26.30 29.65 -5.48
CA ASP A 319 -25.79 30.67 -4.55
C ASP A 319 -25.77 30.27 -3.07
N LYS A 320 -26.81 29.56 -2.62
CA LYS A 320 -26.90 29.06 -1.23
C LYS A 320 -25.77 28.09 -0.91
N LYS A 321 -25.51 27.11 -1.78
CA LYS A 321 -24.46 26.09 -1.57
C LYS A 321 -23.06 26.69 -1.71
N ILE A 322 -22.91 27.69 -2.58
CA ILE A 322 -21.67 28.47 -2.72
C ILE A 322 -21.33 29.15 -1.39
N SER A 323 -22.29 29.83 -0.77
CA SER A 323 -22.09 30.52 0.52
C SER A 323 -21.69 29.53 1.63
N GLU A 324 -22.40 28.42 1.76
CA GLU A 324 -22.13 27.37 2.75
C GLU A 324 -20.71 26.80 2.61
N ARG A 325 -20.30 26.40 1.40
CA ARG A 325 -18.98 25.80 1.16
C ARG A 325 -17.84 26.81 1.23
N ASN A 326 -18.06 28.08 0.88
CA ASN A 326 -17.07 29.14 1.07
C ASN A 326 -16.84 29.47 2.54
N CYS A 327 -17.86 29.37 3.39
CA CYS A 327 -17.70 29.49 4.84
C CYS A 327 -16.78 28.36 5.37
N GLU A 328 -17.04 27.12 4.96
CA GLU A 328 -16.20 25.96 5.31
C GLU A 328 -14.73 26.15 4.84
N LEU A 329 -14.52 26.64 3.62
CA LEU A 329 -13.17 26.92 3.10
C LEU A 329 -12.41 27.95 3.93
N LYS A 330 -13.08 29.04 4.35
CA LYS A 330 -12.47 30.09 5.17
C LYS A 330 -12.07 29.55 6.55
N GLU A 331 -12.96 28.81 7.21
CA GLU A 331 -12.70 28.19 8.51
C GLU A 331 -11.50 27.22 8.46
N ARG A 332 -11.43 26.40 7.41
CA ARG A 332 -10.38 25.38 7.29
C ARG A 332 -9.03 25.95 6.87
N LYS A 333 -9.01 27.05 6.12
CA LYS A 333 -7.77 27.75 5.75
C LYS A 333 -7.19 28.56 6.92
N SER A 334 -8.03 29.09 7.82
CA SER A 334 -7.55 29.85 8.99
C SER A 334 -6.87 28.96 10.04
N LYS A 335 -7.39 27.75 10.28
CA LYS A 335 -6.80 26.76 11.21
C LYS A 335 -5.45 26.16 10.77
N ARG A 336 -5.03 26.43 9.54
CA ARG A 336 -3.81 25.86 8.94
C ARG A 336 -2.61 26.83 8.99
N LYS A 337 -2.86 28.09 9.34
CA LYS A 337 -1.85 29.10 9.69
C LYS A 337 -1.58 29.01 11.18
#